data_AF-A0A956DK65-F1
#
_entry.id   AF-A0A956DK65-F1
#
_cell.length_a   1.000
_cell.length_b   1.000
_cell.length_c   1.000
_cell.angle_alpha   90.00
_cell.angle_beta   90.00
_cell.angle_gamma   90.00
#
_symmetry.space_group_name_H-M   'P 1'
#
loop_
_entity.id
_entity.type
_entity.pdbx_description
1 polymer ?
#
loop_
_entity_poly.entity_id
_entity_poly.type
_entity_poly.pdbx_seq_one_letter_code
_entity_poly.pdbx_strand_id
1 'polypeptide(L)'
;MISLRKACLAWSTLLLLSTLAPGCADDLASAGRACQSPADCYAGVDPASLSGEIECLDRVEGGYCTHFCDSDADCCAADGECPDGLRQVCAPFENSTQKRCFLSCEKDDLDGQDSTLYCQDYAHRDFGCRSTGGGSENRKVCTP
;
A
#
# COMPACT_ATOMS: atom_id res chain seq x y z
N MET A 1 5.35 -54.31 -26.52
CA MET A 1 5.13 -53.84 -25.13
C MET A 1 3.63 -53.77 -24.91
N ILE A 2 3.20 -54.26 -23.75
CA ILE A 2 1.84 -54.69 -23.43
C ILE A 2 0.90 -53.48 -23.24
N SER A 3 -0.27 -53.61 -23.86
CA SER A 3 -1.51 -52.86 -23.63
C SER A 3 -1.88 -52.77 -22.15
N LEU A 4 -2.34 -51.62 -21.67
CA LEU A 4 -3.40 -51.57 -20.64
C LEU A 4 -4.12 -50.20 -20.68
N ARG A 5 -5.29 -50.16 -21.33
CA ARG A 5 -6.34 -49.18 -21.05
C ARG A 5 -6.97 -49.56 -19.71
N LYS A 6 -7.06 -48.63 -18.75
CA LYS A 6 -7.93 -48.77 -17.57
C LYS A 6 -8.65 -47.47 -17.29
N ALA A 7 -9.97 -47.53 -17.47
CA ALA A 7 -10.93 -46.58 -16.97
C ALA A 7 -10.97 -46.63 -15.44
N CYS A 8 -11.01 -45.46 -14.80
CA CYS A 8 -11.61 -45.25 -13.48
C CYS A 8 -12.69 -44.19 -13.69
N LEU A 9 -13.94 -44.62 -13.88
CA LEU A 9 -14.96 -44.65 -12.82
C LEU A 9 -15.16 -43.27 -12.20
N ALA A 10 -16.14 -42.57 -12.78
CA ALA A 10 -16.84 -41.46 -12.18
C ALA A 10 -17.47 -41.93 -10.87
N TRP A 11 -16.91 -41.49 -9.74
CA TRP A 11 -17.64 -41.49 -8.47
C TRP A 11 -18.29 -40.12 -8.31
N SER A 12 -19.60 -40.11 -8.51
CA SER A 12 -20.49 -39.08 -7.98
C SER A 12 -20.46 -39.16 -6.45
N THR A 13 -19.61 -38.35 -5.84
CA THR A 13 -19.70 -38.05 -4.42
C THR A 13 -20.03 -36.56 -4.29
N LEU A 14 -21.28 -36.32 -3.89
CA LEU A 14 -21.81 -35.04 -3.48
C LEU A 14 -20.99 -34.53 -2.28
N LEU A 15 -20.12 -33.56 -2.52
CA LEU A 15 -19.59 -32.66 -1.50
C LEU A 15 -19.70 -31.27 -2.11
N LEU A 16 -20.70 -30.51 -1.64
CA LEU A 16 -20.79 -29.07 -1.84
C LEU A 16 -19.55 -28.44 -1.17
N LEU A 17 -18.45 -28.47 -1.91
CA LEU A 17 -17.25 -27.70 -1.63
C LEU A 17 -17.58 -26.26 -2.05
N SER A 18 -18.25 -25.54 -1.17
CA SER A 18 -18.24 -24.07 -1.22
C SER A 18 -16.87 -23.61 -0.74
N THR A 19 -15.84 -23.81 -1.56
CA THR A 19 -14.59 -23.06 -1.45
C THR A 19 -14.91 -21.64 -1.85
N LEU A 20 -15.38 -20.84 -0.89
CA LEU A 20 -15.17 -19.40 -0.91
C LEU A 20 -13.65 -19.22 -0.83
N ALA A 21 -12.96 -19.31 -1.96
CA ALA A 21 -11.70 -18.60 -2.11
C ALA A 21 -12.09 -17.13 -2.10
N PRO A 22 -11.76 -16.34 -1.05
CA PRO A 22 -11.68 -14.90 -1.27
C PRO A 22 -10.69 -14.73 -2.44
N GLY A 23 -11.21 -14.16 -3.52
CA GLY A 23 -10.44 -13.91 -4.73
C GLY A 23 -9.17 -13.14 -4.38
N CYS A 24 -8.15 -13.34 -5.21
CA CYS A 24 -6.90 -12.60 -5.22
C CYS A 24 -7.15 -11.11 -4.94
N ALA A 25 -6.92 -10.72 -3.69
CA ALA A 25 -6.48 -9.38 -3.42
C ALA A 25 -4.97 -9.49 -3.55
N ASP A 26 -4.45 -9.28 -4.76
CA ASP A 26 -3.09 -8.78 -4.96
C ASP A 26 -3.04 -7.37 -4.34
N ASP A 27 -3.32 -7.30 -3.03
CA ASP A 27 -3.41 -6.11 -2.21
C ASP A 27 -2.00 -5.81 -1.74
N LEU A 28 -1.21 -5.44 -2.75
CA LEU A 28 0.15 -5.02 -2.63
C LEU A 28 0.29 -3.97 -1.50
N ALA A 29 1.25 -4.22 -0.61
CA ALA A 29 1.58 -3.33 0.49
C ALA A 29 2.07 -1.98 -0.04
N SER A 30 1.48 -0.85 0.40
CA SER A 30 1.99 0.50 0.12
C SER A 30 1.42 1.52 1.11
N ALA A 31 2.20 2.57 1.41
CA ALA A 31 1.62 3.78 1.97
C ALA A 31 0.73 4.43 0.91
N GLY A 32 -0.42 4.96 1.30
CA GLY A 32 -1.45 5.35 0.33
C GLY A 32 -2.77 4.68 0.61
N ARG A 33 -2.69 3.40 0.97
CA ARG A 33 -3.86 2.51 1.00
C ARG A 33 -4.81 2.85 2.13
N ALA A 34 -6.10 2.74 1.85
CA ALA A 34 -7.16 2.76 2.85
C ALA A 34 -6.97 1.67 3.92
N CYS A 35 -7.35 1.96 5.16
CA CYS A 35 -7.25 1.03 6.28
C CYS A 35 -8.28 1.34 7.38
N GLN A 36 -8.59 0.34 8.21
CA GLN A 36 -9.40 0.54 9.41
C GLN A 36 -8.56 0.40 10.69
N SER A 37 -7.41 -0.26 10.59
CA SER A 37 -6.46 -0.48 11.67
C SER A 37 -5.04 -0.67 11.12
N PRO A 38 -3.99 -0.50 11.95
CA PRO A 38 -2.61 -0.77 11.53
C PRO A 38 -2.37 -2.20 11.01
N ALA A 39 -3.17 -3.18 11.45
CA ALA A 39 -3.07 -4.57 11.01
C ALA A 39 -3.51 -4.79 9.55
N ASP A 40 -4.26 -3.84 8.98
CA ASP A 40 -4.69 -3.87 7.58
C ASP A 40 -3.60 -3.35 6.63
N CYS A 41 -2.51 -2.80 7.17
CA CYS A 41 -1.44 -2.17 6.41
C CYS A 41 -0.30 -3.13 6.10
N TYR A 42 0.37 -2.88 4.96
CA TYR A 42 1.56 -3.61 4.52
C TYR A 42 1.42 -5.14 4.48
N ALA A 43 0.28 -5.63 4.00
CA ALA A 43 0.03 -7.06 3.86
C ALA A 43 1.12 -7.75 3.02
N GLY A 44 1.73 -8.80 3.59
CA GLY A 44 2.80 -9.55 2.93
C GLY A 44 4.22 -8.98 3.12
N VAL A 45 4.36 -7.83 3.78
CA VAL A 45 5.66 -7.32 4.25
C VAL A 45 5.90 -7.82 5.67
N ASP A 46 7.15 -8.15 5.99
CA ASP A 46 7.54 -8.46 7.37
C ASP A 46 7.46 -7.17 8.21
N PRO A 47 6.60 -7.07 9.23
CA PRO A 47 6.51 -5.85 10.04
C PRO A 47 7.83 -5.50 10.74
N ALA A 48 8.71 -6.48 10.96
CA ALA A 48 10.01 -6.25 11.57
C ALA A 48 11.06 -5.66 10.60
N SER A 49 10.79 -5.68 9.29
CA SER A 49 11.67 -5.05 8.29
C SER A 49 11.27 -3.62 7.97
N LEU A 50 10.06 -3.19 8.33
CA LEU A 50 9.63 -1.80 8.20
C LEU A 50 10.35 -0.92 9.23
N SER A 51 10.80 0.24 8.78
CA SER A 51 11.41 1.24 9.66
C SER A 51 10.30 1.96 10.42
N GLY A 52 10.21 1.76 11.74
CA GLY A 52 9.25 2.48 12.59
C GLY A 52 7.91 1.75 12.79
N GLU A 53 7.04 2.37 13.59
CA GLU A 53 5.72 1.80 13.92
C GLU A 53 4.72 2.07 12.79
N ILE A 54 3.97 1.03 12.40
CA ILE A 54 2.88 1.11 11.43
C ILE A 54 1.69 1.85 12.05
N GLU A 55 1.13 2.80 11.31
CA GLU A 55 -0.04 3.58 11.71
C GLU A 55 -1.08 3.56 10.60
N CYS A 56 -2.34 3.43 10.99
CA CYS A 56 -3.48 3.73 10.12
C CYS A 56 -4.03 5.10 10.52
N LEU A 57 -3.85 6.12 9.67
CA LEU A 57 -4.33 7.47 9.97
C LEU A 57 -5.86 7.52 9.85
N ASP A 58 -6.54 7.46 10.99
CA ASP A 58 -8.00 7.49 11.10
C ASP A 58 -8.63 8.88 10.88
N ARG A 59 -7.80 9.93 10.91
CA ARG A 59 -8.20 11.31 10.59
C ARG A 59 -8.53 11.52 9.12
N VAL A 60 -8.13 10.57 8.28
CA VAL A 60 -8.44 10.56 6.86
C VAL A 60 -9.66 9.67 6.63
N GLU A 61 -10.66 10.17 5.89
CA GLU A 61 -11.81 9.37 5.52
C GLU A 61 -11.36 8.13 4.71
N GLY A 62 -11.71 6.94 5.19
CA GLY A 62 -11.26 5.66 4.62
C GLY A 62 -9.91 5.16 5.16
N GLY A 63 -9.25 5.93 6.01
CA GLY A 63 -7.94 5.61 6.58
C GLY A 63 -6.78 5.77 5.59
N TYR A 64 -5.56 5.82 6.11
CA TYR A 64 -4.34 5.84 5.30
C TYR A 64 -3.21 5.07 5.97
N CYS A 65 -2.71 4.03 5.31
CA CYS A 65 -1.57 3.25 5.75
C CYS A 65 -0.28 4.06 5.65
N THR A 66 0.47 4.07 6.74
CA THR A 66 1.78 4.71 6.83
C THR A 66 2.60 4.07 7.96
N HIS A 67 3.84 4.47 8.13
CA HIS A 67 4.64 4.18 9.32
C HIS A 67 5.54 5.38 9.63
N PHE A 68 6.06 5.45 10.86
CA PHE A 68 7.00 6.49 11.24
C PHE A 68 8.32 6.39 10.48
N CYS A 69 8.97 7.53 10.27
CA CYS A 69 10.26 7.60 9.58
C CYS A 69 11.11 8.76 10.13
N ASP A 70 12.42 8.65 9.95
CA ASP A 70 13.37 9.72 10.22
C ASP A 70 13.90 10.34 8.92
N SER A 71 13.87 9.60 7.80
CA SER A 71 14.37 9.99 6.50
C SER A 71 13.61 9.30 5.35
N ASP A 72 13.75 9.81 4.13
CA ASP A 72 13.16 9.16 2.93
C ASP A 72 13.74 7.78 2.62
N ALA A 73 14.87 7.42 3.23
CA ALA A 73 15.47 6.10 3.08
C ALA A 73 14.79 5.04 3.96
N ASP A 74 14.03 5.49 4.96
CA ASP A 74 13.22 4.61 5.80
C ASP A 74 11.93 4.20 5.09
N CYS A 75 11.48 5.00 4.12
CA CYS A 75 10.33 4.71 3.28
C CYS A 75 10.77 3.90 2.06
N CYS A 76 10.02 2.83 1.76
CA CYS A 76 10.37 1.82 0.77
C CYS A 76 11.69 1.07 1.10
N ALA A 77 12.02 0.92 2.38
CA ALA A 77 13.23 0.24 2.82
C ALA A 77 13.07 -1.28 2.84
N ALA A 78 11.84 -1.76 3.09
CA ALA A 78 11.54 -3.18 3.15
C ALA A 78 11.13 -3.73 1.78
N ASP A 79 11.53 -4.98 1.52
CA ASP A 79 11.10 -5.72 0.34
C ASP A 79 9.57 -5.84 0.32
N GLY A 80 8.95 -5.40 -0.78
CA GLY A 80 7.51 -5.43 -0.97
C GLY A 80 6.75 -4.25 -0.35
N GLU A 81 7.41 -3.29 0.29
CA GLU A 81 6.77 -2.09 0.85
C GLU A 81 6.27 -1.11 -0.22
N CYS A 82 6.94 -1.08 -1.38
CA CYS A 82 6.63 -0.22 -2.53
C CYS A 82 6.69 -1.01 -3.85
N PRO A 83 5.77 -1.96 -4.08
CA PRO A 83 5.84 -2.97 -5.13
C PRO A 83 5.67 -2.43 -6.56
N ASP A 84 5.10 -1.24 -6.73
CA ASP A 84 4.89 -0.60 -8.03
C ASP A 84 5.92 0.51 -8.34
N GLY A 85 7.02 0.57 -7.59
CA GLY A 85 8.03 1.63 -7.74
C GLY A 85 7.53 3.02 -7.32
N LEU A 86 6.38 3.08 -6.65
CA LEU A 86 5.80 4.31 -6.13
C LEU A 86 6.71 4.90 -5.05
N ARG A 87 7.27 6.08 -5.33
CA ARG A 87 8.18 6.74 -4.40
C ARG A 87 7.42 7.23 -3.18
N GLN A 88 7.89 6.84 -2.00
CA GLN A 88 7.43 7.40 -0.74
C GLN A 88 8.50 8.32 -0.14
N VAL A 89 8.04 9.33 0.59
CA VAL A 89 8.88 10.37 1.19
C VAL A 89 8.50 10.57 2.65
N CYS A 90 9.48 10.90 3.48
CA CYS A 90 9.31 11.08 4.91
C CYS A 90 8.89 12.51 5.23
N ALA A 91 7.65 12.70 5.66
CA ALA A 91 7.07 14.02 5.85
C ALA A 91 6.23 14.15 7.12
N PRO A 92 6.12 15.36 7.70
CA PRO A 92 5.20 15.62 8.81
C PRO A 92 3.75 15.66 8.32
N PHE A 93 2.81 15.38 9.22
CA PHE A 93 1.36 15.45 8.96
C PHE A 93 0.66 16.29 10.04
N GLU A 94 -0.22 17.19 9.63
CA GLU A 94 -1.08 18.02 10.50
C GLU A 94 -0.38 18.67 11.72
N ASN A 95 0.68 19.45 11.47
CA ASN A 95 1.48 20.13 12.51
C ASN A 95 2.11 19.20 13.57
N SER A 96 2.16 17.89 13.32
CA SER A 96 2.89 16.95 14.16
C SER A 96 4.40 17.14 14.01
N THR A 97 5.14 16.89 15.09
CA THR A 97 6.61 16.76 15.05
C THR A 97 7.05 15.38 14.53
N GLN A 98 6.14 14.41 14.50
CA GLN A 98 6.40 13.07 13.99
C GLN A 98 6.26 13.06 12.46
N LYS A 99 7.22 12.41 11.79
CA LYS A 99 7.22 12.22 10.34
C LYS A 99 6.79 10.80 10.01
N ARG A 100 6.14 10.66 8.88
CA ARG A 100 5.60 9.40 8.38
C ARG A 100 5.84 9.27 6.89
N CYS A 101 5.79 8.04 6.39
CA CYS A 101 5.96 7.78 4.97
C CYS A 101 4.67 8.08 4.19
N PHE A 102 4.77 8.99 3.22
CA PHE A 102 3.67 9.37 2.35
C PHE A 102 4.03 9.10 0.89
N LEU A 103 3.02 8.76 0.09
CA LEU A 103 3.16 8.67 -1.35
C LEU A 103 3.55 10.05 -1.90
N SER A 104 4.67 10.12 -2.61
CA SER A 104 5.16 11.36 -3.23
C SER A 104 4.35 11.67 -4.48
N CYS A 105 4.05 12.94 -4.67
CA CYS A 105 3.51 13.48 -5.91
C CYS A 105 4.37 14.61 -6.44
N GLU A 106 5.68 14.57 -6.12
CA GLU A 106 6.65 15.50 -6.67
C GLU A 106 6.80 15.27 -8.17
N LYS A 107 7.11 16.33 -8.92
CA LYS A 107 7.12 16.30 -10.39
C LYS A 107 8.01 15.18 -10.95
N ASP A 108 9.11 14.88 -10.28
CA ASP A 108 10.08 13.88 -10.70
C ASP A 108 9.59 12.44 -10.43
N ASP A 109 8.58 12.25 -9.58
CA ASP A 109 8.00 10.95 -9.21
C ASP A 109 6.73 10.59 -10.01
N LEU A 110 6.19 11.52 -10.80
CA LEU A 110 4.91 11.35 -11.49
C LEU A 110 5.03 10.73 -12.89
N ASP A 111 6.23 10.60 -13.46
CA ASP A 111 6.44 10.16 -14.85
C ASP A 111 5.58 10.95 -15.88
N GLY A 112 5.32 12.23 -15.59
CA GLY A 112 4.51 13.12 -16.43
C GLY A 112 2.99 13.01 -16.22
N GLN A 113 2.52 12.21 -15.26
CA GLN A 113 1.12 12.12 -14.88
C GLN A 113 0.61 13.40 -14.19
N ASP A 114 -0.70 13.61 -14.22
CA ASP A 114 -1.34 14.65 -13.42
C ASP A 114 -1.26 14.29 -11.93
N SER A 115 -0.75 15.21 -11.12
CA SER A 115 -0.50 14.94 -9.71
C SER A 115 -1.75 14.62 -8.89
N THR A 116 -2.91 15.16 -9.29
CA THR A 116 -4.18 14.89 -8.59
C THR A 116 -4.69 13.51 -8.99
N LEU A 117 -4.74 13.20 -10.29
CA LEU A 117 -5.15 11.87 -10.75
C LEU A 117 -4.24 10.77 -10.18
N TYR A 118 -2.93 10.99 -10.15
CA TYR A 118 -1.97 10.08 -9.54
C TYR A 118 -2.33 9.77 -8.07
N CYS A 119 -2.58 10.79 -7.25
CA CYS A 119 -2.96 10.57 -5.87
C CYS A 119 -4.30 9.84 -5.72
N GLN A 120 -5.24 10.07 -6.65
CA GLN A 120 -6.53 9.41 -6.65
C GLN A 120 -6.45 7.93 -7.03
N ASP A 121 -5.57 7.61 -7.97
CA ASP A 121 -5.36 6.25 -8.48
C ASP A 121 -4.56 5.39 -7.50
N TYR A 122 -3.55 5.95 -6.85
CA TYR A 122 -2.58 5.18 -6.04
C TYR A 122 -2.76 5.31 -4.52
N ALA A 123 -3.45 6.34 -4.03
CA ALA A 123 -3.80 6.45 -2.61
C ALA A 123 -5.30 6.28 -2.39
N HIS A 124 -6.10 7.29 -2.74
CA HIS A 124 -7.55 7.24 -2.60
C HIS A 124 -8.23 8.37 -3.40
N ARG A 125 -9.45 8.15 -3.91
CA ARG A 125 -10.19 9.10 -4.77
C ARG A 125 -10.35 10.53 -4.21
N ASP A 126 -10.29 10.68 -2.90
CA ASP A 126 -10.47 11.96 -2.21
C ASP A 126 -9.13 12.68 -1.95
N PHE A 127 -8.02 12.08 -2.35
CA PHE A 127 -6.68 12.64 -2.18
C PHE A 127 -6.32 13.57 -3.32
N GLY A 128 -5.46 14.54 -3.01
CA GLY A 128 -4.79 15.38 -3.98
C GLY A 128 -3.33 15.59 -3.61
N CYS A 129 -2.57 16.15 -4.55
CA CYS A 129 -1.18 16.49 -4.31
C CYS A 129 -1.07 17.77 -3.46
N ARG A 130 -0.65 17.63 -2.20
CA ARG A 130 -0.55 18.74 -1.24
C ARG A 130 0.89 18.99 -0.82
N SER A 131 1.14 20.22 -0.39
CA SER A 131 2.42 20.63 0.18
C SER A 131 2.45 20.31 1.66
N THR A 132 3.56 19.78 2.17
CA THR A 132 3.73 19.56 3.62
C THR A 132 3.93 20.86 4.41
N GLY A 133 4.24 21.97 3.73
CA GLY A 133 4.37 23.29 4.35
C GLY A 133 5.71 23.51 5.08
N GLY A 134 6.68 22.62 4.90
CA GLY A 134 7.96 22.59 5.63
C GLY A 134 9.03 23.63 5.25
N GLY A 135 8.68 24.73 4.57
CA GLY A 135 9.67 25.72 4.12
C GLY A 135 10.68 25.12 3.12
N SER A 136 11.97 25.07 3.48
CA SER A 136 13.02 24.45 2.66
C SER A 136 12.93 22.92 2.58
N GLU A 137 12.26 22.30 3.54
CA GLU A 137 11.99 20.85 3.61
C GLU A 137 10.58 20.53 3.05
N ASN A 138 10.01 21.44 2.26
CA ASN A 138 8.67 21.26 1.73
C ASN A 138 8.63 20.14 0.70
N ARG A 139 7.83 19.11 0.97
CA ARG A 139 7.56 17.99 0.05
C ARG A 139 6.19 18.11 -0.59
N LYS A 140 5.98 17.40 -1.69
CA LYS A 140 4.65 17.17 -2.27
C LYS A 140 4.21 15.75 -2.03
N VAL A 141 3.12 15.59 -1.30
CA VAL A 141 2.62 14.29 -0.86
C VAL A 141 1.14 14.15 -1.17
N CYS A 142 0.69 12.93 -1.40
CA CYS A 142 -0.72 12.60 -1.54
C CYS A 142 -1.37 12.61 -0.15
N THR A 143 -2.25 13.58 0.07
CA THR A 143 -3.10 13.67 1.27
C THR A 143 -4.50 14.13 0.84
N PRO A 144 -5.54 14.00 1.69
CA PRO A 144 -6.82 14.67 1.47
C PRO A 144 -6.66 16.21 1.24
#